data_AF-A0A4Y2I2I9-F1
#
_entry.id   AF-A0A4Y2I2I9-F1
#
_cell.length_a   1.000
_cell.length_b   1.000
_cell.length_c   1.000
_cell.angle_alpha   90.00
_cell.angle_beta   90.00
_cell.angle_gamma   90.00
#
_symmetry.space_group_name_H-M   'P 1'
#
loop_
_entity.id
_entity.type
_entity.pdbx_description
1 polymer ?
#
loop_
_entity_poly.entity_id
_entity_poly.type
_entity_poly.pdbx_seq_one_letter_code
_entity_poly.pdbx_strand_id
1 'polypeptide(L)'
;MLLKSSEDSLCDHFKESDWNEVKFERTSTPDTCKLISLSNTASAVFRNGVSERNVALIASTMLQDAGLVTEEDKNLVVDKNKIRREKKKLGKKYSRKNI
;
A
#
# COMPACT_ATOMS: atom_id res chain seq x y z
N MET A 1 15.74 -38.89 8.35
CA MET A 1 14.74 -37.97 8.93
C MET A 1 14.61 -36.80 7.97
N LEU A 2 13.50 -36.74 7.23
CA LEU A 2 13.21 -35.59 6.36
C LEU A 2 12.64 -34.48 7.24
N LEU A 3 13.39 -33.38 7.37
CA LEU A 3 12.89 -32.16 7.99
C LEU A 3 11.80 -31.61 7.07
N LYS A 4 10.54 -31.71 7.51
CA LYS A 4 9.43 -31.03 6.85
C LYS A 4 9.63 -29.53 7.04
N SER A 5 9.86 -28.82 5.94
CA SER A 5 9.82 -27.37 5.83
C SER A 5 8.45 -26.87 6.28
N SER A 6 8.43 -26.14 7.39
CA SER A 6 7.22 -25.56 8.02
C SER A 6 6.96 -24.15 7.49
N GLU A 7 7.02 -23.95 6.18
CA GLU A 7 6.86 -22.63 5.54
C GLU A 7 5.53 -22.49 4.78
N ASP A 8 4.77 -23.59 4.60
CA ASP A 8 3.58 -23.60 3.74
C ASP A 8 2.31 -22.98 4.39
N SER A 9 2.35 -22.58 5.66
CA SER A 9 1.12 -22.18 6.39
C SER A 9 0.80 -20.67 6.39
N LEU A 10 1.63 -19.82 5.79
CA LEU A 10 1.44 -18.36 5.86
C LEU A 10 0.67 -17.76 4.66
N CYS A 11 0.32 -18.57 3.65
CA CYS A 11 -0.24 -18.10 2.39
C CYS A 11 -1.75 -18.35 2.22
N ASP A 12 -2.41 -19.08 3.12
CA ASP A 12 -3.74 -19.65 2.87
C ASP A 12 -4.94 -18.72 3.15
N HIS A 13 -4.76 -17.40 3.21
CA HIS A 13 -5.91 -16.50 3.30
C HIS A 13 -5.74 -15.17 2.55
N PHE A 14 -5.18 -15.21 1.36
CA PHE A 14 -5.39 -14.14 0.38
C PHE A 14 -6.35 -14.67 -0.69
N LYS A 15 -7.62 -14.28 -0.63
CA LYS A 15 -8.60 -14.68 -1.66
C LYS A 15 -8.44 -13.76 -2.86
N GLU A 16 -8.69 -14.28 -4.06
CA GLU A 16 -8.61 -13.49 -5.29
C GLU A 16 -9.51 -12.24 -5.25
N SER A 17 -10.61 -12.31 -4.50
CA SER A 17 -11.51 -11.19 -4.19
C SER A 17 -10.89 -10.04 -3.37
N ASP A 18 -9.72 -10.25 -2.76
CA ASP A 18 -8.96 -9.19 -2.09
C ASP A 18 -8.20 -8.30 -3.09
N TRP A 19 -8.00 -8.77 -4.32
CA TRP A 19 -7.51 -7.98 -5.44
C TRP A 19 -8.66 -7.18 -6.04
N ASN A 20 -8.86 -5.96 -5.56
CA ASN A 20 -9.57 -4.99 -6.38
C ASN A 20 -8.68 -4.67 -7.58
N GLU A 21 -9.16 -4.88 -8.80
CA GLU A 21 -8.49 -4.47 -10.04
C GLU A 21 -8.29 -2.94 -9.99
N VAL A 22 -7.08 -2.50 -9.61
CA VAL A 22 -6.76 -1.07 -9.53
C VAL A 22 -6.45 -0.59 -10.93
N LYS A 23 -7.44 -0.01 -11.59
CA LYS A 23 -7.22 0.74 -12.83
C LYS A 23 -6.48 2.04 -12.48
N PHE A 24 -5.21 2.11 -12.85
CA PHE A 24 -4.46 3.36 -12.83
C PHE A 24 -4.91 4.24 -13.99
N GLU A 25 -5.92 5.08 -13.77
CA GLU A 25 -6.25 6.14 -14.72
C GLU A 25 -5.14 7.19 -14.71
N ARG A 26 -4.37 7.26 -15.82
CA ARG A 26 -3.45 8.38 -16.05
C ARG A 26 -4.28 9.63 -16.36
N THR A 27 -4.65 10.40 -15.35
CA THR A 27 -5.17 11.75 -15.57
C THR A 27 -3.99 12.68 -15.90
N SER A 28 -3.85 12.99 -17.19
CA SER A 28 -2.78 13.81 -17.75
C SER A 28 -3.09 15.31 -17.66
N THR A 29 -3.27 15.86 -16.45
CA THR A 29 -3.34 17.32 -16.27
C THR A 29 -2.09 17.82 -15.53
N PRO A 30 -1.47 18.94 -15.96
CA PRO A 30 -0.07 19.22 -15.61
C PRO A 30 0.12 19.77 -14.19
N ASP A 31 -0.90 20.39 -13.59
CA ASP A 31 -0.66 21.32 -12.46
C ASP A 31 -1.31 20.92 -11.13
N THR A 32 -1.89 19.73 -11.02
CA THR A 32 -2.36 19.25 -9.72
C THR A 32 -1.32 18.28 -9.17
N CYS A 33 -0.61 18.68 -8.11
CA CYS A 33 0.27 17.81 -7.35
C CYS A 33 -0.39 16.42 -7.22
N LYS A 34 0.15 15.43 -7.94
CA LYS A 34 -0.39 14.06 -7.99
C LYS A 34 -0.21 13.44 -6.60
N LEU A 35 -1.11 13.77 -5.69
CA LEU A 35 -1.20 13.16 -4.37
C LEU A 35 -1.66 11.72 -4.60
N ILE A 36 -0.70 10.81 -4.73
CA ILE A 36 -0.97 9.38 -4.85
C ILE A 36 -1.70 8.96 -3.57
N SER A 37 -2.97 8.59 -3.71
CA SER A 37 -3.78 8.11 -2.60
C SER A 37 -3.35 6.68 -2.25
N LEU A 38 -2.93 6.47 -1.00
CA LEU A 38 -2.47 5.17 -0.49
C LEU A 38 -3.50 4.51 0.44
N SER A 39 -4.79 4.84 0.29
CA SER A 39 -5.85 4.32 1.14
C SER A 39 -5.94 2.78 1.11
N ASN A 40 -5.82 2.19 -0.07
CA ASN A 40 -5.85 0.73 -0.24
C ASN A 40 -4.63 0.07 0.41
N THR A 41 -3.44 0.58 0.10
CA THR A 41 -2.17 0.13 0.70
C THR A 41 -2.23 0.21 2.22
N ALA A 42 -2.68 1.33 2.78
CA ALA A 42 -2.80 1.51 4.22
C ALA A 42 -3.84 0.58 4.86
N SER A 43 -4.93 0.26 4.15
CA SER A 43 -5.93 -0.71 4.62
C SER A 43 -5.35 -2.12 4.66
N ALA A 44 -4.60 -2.53 3.62
CA ALA A 44 -3.91 -3.82 3.60
C ALA A 44 -2.89 -3.93 4.74
N VAL A 45 -2.09 -2.87 4.97
CA VAL A 45 -1.15 -2.80 6.11
C VAL A 45 -1.86 -2.89 7.45
N PHE A 46 -3.01 -2.20 7.59
CA PHE A 46 -3.79 -2.22 8.82
C PHE A 46 -4.34 -3.63 9.13
N ARG A 47 -4.84 -4.34 8.11
CA ARG A 47 -5.42 -5.69 8.26
C ARG A 47 -4.36 -6.76 8.50
N ASN A 48 -3.24 -6.69 7.80
CA ASN A 48 -2.26 -7.78 7.76
C ASN A 48 -1.09 -7.60 8.75
N GLY A 49 -1.01 -6.48 9.47
CA GLY A 49 0.05 -6.23 10.45
C GLY A 49 1.46 -6.07 9.85
N VAL A 50 1.58 -5.88 8.54
CA VAL A 50 2.86 -5.78 7.82
C VAL A 50 3.65 -4.54 8.26
N SER A 51 4.98 -4.64 8.25
CA SER A 51 5.89 -3.51 8.49
C SER A 51 5.63 -2.37 7.50
N GLU A 52 5.32 -1.19 8.03
CA GLU A 52 5.12 0.04 7.25
C GLU A 52 6.34 0.40 6.38
N ARG A 53 7.55 0.03 6.81
CA ARG A 53 8.78 0.27 6.04
C ARG A 53 8.86 -0.61 4.79
N ASN A 54 8.51 -1.89 4.92
CA ASN A 54 8.56 -2.83 3.80
C ASN A 54 7.52 -2.43 2.75
N VAL A 55 6.35 -2.00 3.21
CA VAL A 55 5.28 -1.53 2.32
C VAL A 55 5.66 -0.22 1.65
N ALA A 56 6.36 0.68 2.34
CA ALA A 56 6.88 1.92 1.75
C ALA A 56 7.84 1.63 0.58
N LEU A 57 8.74 0.66 0.78
CA LEU A 57 9.67 0.23 -0.25
C LEU A 57 8.93 -0.34 -1.46
N ILE A 58 8.07 -1.35 -1.26
CA ILE A 58 7.31 -2.00 -2.33
C ILE A 58 6.43 -1.01 -3.09
N ALA A 59 5.72 -0.13 -2.37
CA ALA A 59 4.87 0.88 -3.01
C ALA A 59 5.71 1.87 -3.82
N SER A 60 6.87 2.29 -3.31
CA SER A 60 7.76 3.21 -4.03
C SER A 60 8.33 2.56 -5.30
N THR A 61 8.78 1.31 -5.22
CA THR A 61 9.31 0.60 -6.41
C THR A 61 8.21 0.39 -7.44
N MET A 62 7.01 -0.03 -7.04
CA MET A 62 5.87 -0.19 -7.97
C MET A 62 5.48 1.12 -8.67
N LEU A 63 5.56 2.25 -7.96
CA LEU A 63 5.28 3.56 -8.55
C LEU A 63 6.39 4.02 -9.51
N GLN A 64 7.64 3.63 -9.26
CA GLN A 64 8.74 3.83 -10.21
C GLN A 64 8.57 2.95 -11.45
N ASP A 65 8.27 1.66 -11.27
CA ASP A 65 8.01 0.71 -12.36
C ASP A 65 6.82 1.14 -13.23
N ALA A 66 5.80 1.74 -12.61
CA ALA A 66 4.65 2.31 -13.32
C ALA A 66 4.93 3.67 -14.00
N GLY A 67 6.13 4.24 -13.82
CA GLY A 67 6.51 5.56 -14.36
C GLY A 67 5.75 6.74 -13.73
N LEU A 68 5.21 6.55 -12.52
CA LEU A 68 4.43 7.56 -11.81
C LEU A 68 5.29 8.43 -10.88
N VAL A 69 6.42 7.89 -10.44
CA VAL A 69 7.40 8.58 -9.60
C VAL A 69 8.77 8.38 -10.22
N THR A 70 9.50 9.47 -10.45
CA THR A 70 10.90 9.44 -10.89
C THR A 70 11.83 9.62 -9.70
N GLU A 71 13.13 9.34 -9.86
CA GLU A 71 14.13 9.59 -8.81
C GLU A 71 14.27 11.08 -8.46
N GLU A 72 13.91 11.96 -9.40
CA GLU A 72 13.90 13.42 -9.23
C GLU A 72 12.76 13.86 -8.31
N ASP A 73 11.63 13.13 -8.32
CA ASP A 73 10.42 13.40 -7.55
C ASP A 73 10.48 12.83 -6.12
N LYS A 74 11.53 13.17 -5.36
CA LYS A 74 11.74 12.67 -3.99
C LYS A 74 10.55 12.90 -3.05
N ASN A 75 9.80 13.98 -3.26
CA ASN A 75 8.61 14.30 -2.48
C ASN A 75 7.42 13.39 -2.79
N LEU A 76 7.38 12.73 -3.94
CA LEU A 76 6.32 11.81 -4.34
C LEU A 76 6.59 10.37 -3.86
N VAL A 77 7.86 10.02 -3.62
CA VAL A 77 8.28 8.72 -3.05
C VAL A 77 7.49 8.37 -1.79
N VAL A 78 7.03 7.12 -1.70
CA VAL A 78 6.22 6.66 -0.58
C VAL A 78 7.13 6.32 0.59
N ASP A 79 7.05 7.10 1.66
CA ASP A 79 7.80 6.84 2.89
C ASP A 79 6.92 6.19 3.96
N LYS A 80 7.57 5.70 5.02
CA LYS A 80 6.88 5.13 6.18
C LYS A 80 5.86 6.10 6.78
N ASN A 81 6.17 7.40 6.79
CA ASN A 81 5.30 8.39 7.43
C ASN A 81 4.01 8.61 6.65
N LYS A 82 4.04 8.59 5.32
CA LYS A 82 2.86 8.64 4.46
C LYS A 82 1.93 7.46 4.75
N ILE A 83 2.47 6.24 4.82
CA ILE A 83 1.68 5.05 5.17
C ILE A 83 1.08 5.18 6.57
N ARG A 84 1.88 5.60 7.56
CA ARG A 84 1.41 5.80 8.94
C ARG A 84 0.29 6.85 9.03
N ARG A 85 0.38 7.93 8.25
CA ARG A 85 -0.66 8.97 8.18
C ARG A 85 -1.96 8.39 7.61
N GLU A 86 -1.90 7.67 6.51
CA GLU A 86 -3.07 7.03 5.89
C GLU A 86 -3.68 5.98 6.81
N LYS A 87 -2.86 5.14 7.46
CA LYS A 87 -3.31 4.16 8.47
C LYS A 87 -4.04 4.84 9.64
N LYS A 88 -3.53 5.97 10.14
CA LYS A 88 -4.19 6.76 11.19
C LYS A 88 -5.53 7.35 10.74
N LYS A 89 -5.64 7.80 9.48
CA LYS A 89 -6.90 8.27 8.90
C LYS A 89 -7.93 7.14 8.82
N LEU A 90 -7.50 5.95 8.41
CA LEU A 90 -8.34 4.75 8.38
C LEU A 90 -8.82 4.36 9.78
N GLY A 91 -7.94 4.33 10.77
CA GLY A 91 -8.32 4.05 12.16
C GLY A 91 -9.44 4.97 12.67
N LYS A 92 -9.32 6.29 12.42
CA LYS A 92 -10.39 7.25 12.75
C LYS A 92 -11.71 6.97 12.00
N LYS A 93 -11.63 6.52 10.75
CA LYS A 93 -12.81 6.18 9.94
C LYS A 93 -13.54 4.94 10.47
N TYR A 94 -12.80 3.91 10.88
CA TYR A 94 -13.36 2.71 11.48
C TYR A 94 -14.01 3.02 12.84
N SER A 95 -13.39 3.84 13.69
CA SER A 95 -13.99 4.24 14.96
C SER A 95 -15.27 5.09 14.81
N ARG A 96 -15.39 5.89 13.75
CA ARG A 96 -16.59 6.71 13.49
C ARG A 96 -17.77 5.94 12.89
N LYS A 97 -17.54 4.78 12.26
CA LYS A 97 -18.61 3.96 11.67
C LYS A 97 -19.32 3.07 12.68
N ASN A 98 -18.76 2.95 13.88
CA ASN A 98 -19.31 2.13 14.97
C ASN A 98 -20.07 3.01 16.01
N ILE A 99 -20.53 4.20 15.62
CA ILE A 99 -21.41 5.10 16.38
C ILE A 99 -22.67 5.31 15.56
#